data_AF-A0A2D7VZ40-F1
#
_entry.id   AF-A0A2D7VZ40-F1
#
_cell.length_a   1.000
_cell.length_b   1.000
_cell.length_c   1.000
_cell.angle_alpha   90.00
_cell.angle_beta   90.00
_cell.angle_gamma   90.00
#
_symmetry.space_group_name_H-M   'P 1'
#
loop_
_entity.id
_entity.type
_entity.pdbx_description
1 polymer ?
#
loop_
_entity_poly.entity_id
_entity_poly.type
_entity_poly.pdbx_seq_one_letter_code
_entity_poly.pdbx_strand_id
1 'polypeptide(L)'
;MGIKQRAIRIIISTMGRLYVWLDKKLDHPIGPILDLKIDEDFANMSRYELCRHVENTFALPKDTFWELESTQKIRFCCQNLRNITTRGD
;
A
#
# COMPACT_ATOMS: atom_id res chain seq x y z
N MET A 1 23.02 -13.82 -1.57
CA MET A 1 21.66 -14.00 -2.14
C MET A 1 21.80 -14.68 -3.50
N GLY A 2 21.16 -15.82 -3.75
CA GLY A 2 21.35 -16.57 -5.00
C GLY A 2 20.91 -15.79 -6.24
N ILE A 3 21.56 -16.03 -7.38
CA ILE A 3 21.33 -15.34 -8.67
C ILE A 3 19.85 -15.37 -9.07
N LYS A 4 19.15 -16.48 -8.81
CA LYS A 4 17.70 -16.65 -9.05
C LYS A 4 16.85 -15.62 -8.29
N GLN A 5 17.13 -15.39 -7.01
CA GLN A 5 16.37 -14.45 -6.18
C GLN A 5 16.61 -13.00 -6.61
N ARG A 6 17.82 -12.69 -7.10
CA ARG A 6 18.13 -11.37 -7.64
C ARG A 6 17.34 -11.08 -8.93
N ALA A 7 17.26 -12.06 -9.83
CA ALA A 7 16.46 -11.94 -11.05
C ALA A 7 14.97 -11.74 -10.75
N ILE A 8 14.40 -12.52 -9.83
CA ILE A 8 13.00 -12.39 -9.41
C ILE A 8 12.71 -10.98 -8.85
N ARG A 9 13.59 -10.44 -7.99
CA ARG A 9 13.40 -9.08 -7.45
C ARG A 9 13.41 -8.00 -8.52
N ILE A 10 14.25 -8.13 -9.54
CA ILE A 10 14.31 -7.17 -10.65
C ILE A 10 12.98 -7.20 -11.42
N ILE A 11 12.45 -8.39 -11.71
CA ILE A 11 11.17 -8.54 -12.40
C ILE A 11 10.04 -7.93 -11.56
N ILE A 12 9.96 -8.27 -10.27
CA ILE A 12 8.90 -7.76 -9.38
C ILE A 12 8.99 -6.24 -9.27
N SER A 13 10.18 -5.66 -9.05
CA SER A 13 10.35 -4.20 -8.99
C SER A 13 9.94 -3.52 -10.29
N THR A 14 10.22 -4.15 -11.44
CA THR A 14 9.84 -3.62 -12.75
C THR A 14 8.33 -3.67 -12.94
N MET A 15 7.68 -4.78 -12.57
CA MET A 15 6.22 -4.93 -12.57
C MET A 15 5.55 -3.94 -11.62
N GLY A 16 6.13 -3.68 -10.44
CA GLY A 16 5.64 -2.68 -9.51
C GLY A 16 5.63 -1.27 -10.10
N ARG A 17 6.70 -0.87 -10.80
CA ARG A 17 6.75 0.42 -11.50
C ARG A 17 5.75 0.50 -12.65
N LEU A 18 5.64 -0.56 -13.44
CA LEU A 18 4.69 -0.63 -14.55
C LEU A 18 3.25 -0.54 -14.05
N TYR A 19 2.93 -1.28 -12.98
CA TYR A 19 1.63 -1.24 -12.33
C TYR A 19 1.32 0.17 -11.82
N VAL A 20 2.22 0.82 -11.09
CA VAL A 20 2.02 2.21 -10.62
C VAL A 20 1.78 3.17 -11.78
N TRP A 21 2.45 2.99 -12.90
CA TRP A 21 2.23 3.81 -14.08
C TRP A 21 0.85 3.59 -14.71
N LEU A 22 0.40 2.33 -14.81
CA LEU A 22 -0.94 1.99 -15.31
C LEU A 22 -2.03 2.48 -14.35
N ASP A 23 -1.82 2.30 -13.04
CA ASP A 23 -2.73 2.66 -11.96
C ASP A 23 -3.02 4.16 -11.93
N LYS A 24 -2.03 5.01 -12.27
CA LYS A 24 -2.22 6.46 -12.43
C LYS A 24 -3.14 6.85 -13.59
N LYS A 25 -3.39 5.95 -14.53
CA LYS A 25 -4.23 6.19 -15.71
C LYS A 25 -5.58 5.48 -15.64
N LEU A 26 -5.80 4.70 -14.59
CA LEU A 26 -7.02 3.94 -14.38
C LEU A 26 -7.97 4.75 -13.50
N ASP A 27 -9.18 4.99 -13.98
CA ASP A 27 -10.25 5.49 -13.12
C ASP A 27 -10.69 4.36 -12.18
N HIS A 28 -10.45 4.56 -10.88
CA HIS A 28 -10.87 3.60 -9.87
C HIS A 28 -12.36 3.82 -9.56
N PRO A 29 -13.19 2.76 -9.54
CA PRO A 29 -14.59 2.90 -9.20
C PRO A 29 -14.73 3.41 -7.76
N ILE A 30 -15.41 4.54 -7.61
CA ILE A 30 -15.72 5.15 -6.31
C ILE A 30 -16.98 4.46 -5.77
N GLY A 31 -16.80 3.50 -4.86
CA GLY A 31 -17.90 2.74 -4.26
C GLY A 31 -17.47 1.98 -3.00
N PRO A 32 -18.42 1.34 -2.29
CA PRO A 32 -18.09 0.55 -1.12
C PRO A 32 -17.11 -0.59 -1.46
N ILE A 33 -16.09 -0.77 -0.63
CA ILE A 33 -15.12 -1.86 -0.77
C ILE A 33 -15.49 -2.91 0.28
N LEU A 34 -16.00 -4.07 -0.15
CA LEU A 34 -16.45 -5.13 0.77
C LEU A 34 -17.46 -4.59 1.81
N ASP A 35 -18.47 -3.85 1.33
CA ASP A 35 -19.50 -3.17 2.13
C ASP A 35 -18.98 -2.06 3.08
N LEU A 36 -17.67 -1.79 3.10
CA LEU A 36 -17.10 -0.65 3.81
C LEU A 36 -17.30 0.61 2.96
N LYS A 37 -18.10 1.54 3.48
CA LYS A 37 -18.17 2.90 2.95
C LYS A 37 -16.81 3.56 3.15
N ILE A 38 -16.18 3.99 2.06
CA ILE A 38 -14.94 4.76 2.08
C ILE A 38 -15.31 6.25 2.17
N ASP A 39 -14.66 6.97 3.08
CA ASP A 39 -14.85 8.41 3.21
C ASP A 39 -14.40 9.15 1.93
N GLU A 40 -15.07 10.26 1.64
CA GLU A 40 -14.90 10.98 0.37
C GLU A 40 -13.46 11.50 0.18
N ASP A 41 -12.77 11.84 1.26
CA ASP A 41 -11.37 12.24 1.22
C ASP A 41 -10.48 11.09 0.74
N PHE A 42 -10.61 9.90 1.33
CA PHE A 42 -9.86 8.71 0.90
C PHE A 42 -10.23 8.25 -0.50
N ALA A 43 -11.50 8.35 -0.88
CA ALA A 43 -11.96 7.96 -2.21
C ALA A 43 -11.34 8.80 -3.33
N ASN A 44 -11.00 10.06 -3.04
CA ASN A 44 -10.39 10.99 -3.99
C ASN A 44 -8.85 11.00 -3.93
N MET A 45 -8.22 10.27 -3.00
CA MET A 45 -6.76 10.18 -2.91
C MET A 45 -6.20 9.21 -3.96
N SER A 46 -5.11 9.61 -4.60
CA SER A 46 -4.28 8.70 -5.37
C SER A 46 -3.63 7.63 -4.48
N ARG A 47 -3.17 6.53 -5.07
CA ARG A 47 -2.40 5.49 -4.38
C ARG A 47 -1.20 6.05 -3.61
N TYR A 48 -0.53 7.09 -4.15
CA TYR A 48 0.60 7.73 -3.47
C TYR A 48 0.13 8.48 -2.22
N GLU A 49 -0.95 9.25 -2.33
CA GLU A 49 -1.53 9.97 -1.20
C GLU A 49 -2.04 9.02 -0.12
N LEU A 50 -2.67 7.91 -0.49
CA LEU A 50 -3.04 6.84 0.45
C LEU A 50 -1.82 6.25 1.16
N CYS A 51 -0.72 5.99 0.45
CA CYS A 51 0.52 5.52 1.08
C CYS A 51 1.13 6.58 2.01
N ARG A 52 1.11 7.85 1.63
CA ARG A 52 1.57 8.97 2.46
C ARG A 52 0.70 9.15 3.70
N HIS A 53 -0.62 8.94 3.59
CA HIS A 53 -1.54 8.97 4.71
C HIS A 53 -1.16 7.89 5.74
N VAL A 54 -0.93 6.65 5.28
CA VAL A 54 -0.44 5.56 6.15
C VAL A 54 0.89 5.92 6.83
N GLU A 55 1.84 6.50 6.10
CA GLU A 55 3.12 6.93 6.67
C GLU A 55 2.95 7.97 7.78
N ASN A 56 2.10 8.97 7.56
CA ASN A 56 1.81 9.99 8.56
C ASN A 56 1.13 9.39 9.80
N THR A 57 0.17 8.47 9.61
CA THR A 57 -0.57 7.81 10.70
C THR A 57 0.33 6.98 11.61
N PHE A 58 1.35 6.31 11.05
CA PHE A 58 2.28 5.48 11.81
C PHE A 58 3.64 6.16 12.08
N ALA A 59 3.74 7.48 11.87
CA ALA A 59 4.96 8.28 12.05
C ALA A 59 6.19 7.69 11.32
N LEU A 60 5.99 7.18 10.11
CA LEU A 60 7.04 6.61 9.27
C LEU A 60 7.77 7.71 8.48
N PRO A 61 9.07 7.51 8.17
CA PRO A 61 9.76 8.42 7.26
C PRO A 61 9.12 8.42 5.87
N LYS A 62 9.25 9.56 5.18
CA LYS A 62 8.63 9.75 3.87
C LYS A 62 9.07 8.71 2.85
N ASP A 63 8.10 8.24 2.06
CA ASP A 63 8.20 7.30 0.95
C ASP A 63 8.60 5.86 1.37
N THR A 64 8.84 5.61 2.66
CA THR A 64 9.25 4.28 3.15
C THR A 64 8.17 3.22 3.00
N PHE A 65 6.90 3.56 3.19
CA PHE A 65 5.79 2.66 2.94
C PHE A 65 5.49 2.60 1.45
N TRP A 66 5.56 3.72 0.73
CA TRP A 66 5.36 3.77 -0.71
C TRP A 66 6.28 2.80 -1.48
N GLU A 67 7.56 2.73 -1.10
CA GLU A 67 8.57 1.87 -1.74
C GLU A 67 8.43 0.38 -1.44
N LEU A 68 7.60 -0.01 -0.46
CA LEU A 68 7.39 -1.41 -0.12
C LEU A 68 6.66 -2.18 -1.24
N GLU A 69 7.05 -3.45 -1.38
CA GLU A 69 6.30 -4.43 -2.15
C GLU A 69 4.89 -4.60 -1.57
N SER A 70 3.89 -4.90 -2.42
CA SER A 70 2.48 -5.02 -2.00
C SER A 70 2.30 -5.99 -0.82
N THR A 71 2.97 -7.13 -0.82
CA THR A 71 2.91 -8.11 0.29
C THR A 71 3.48 -7.54 1.59
N GLN A 72 4.52 -6.70 1.53
CA GLN A 72 5.08 -6.06 2.73
C GLN A 72 4.11 -4.99 3.27
N LYS A 73 3.47 -4.20 2.40
CA LYS A 73 2.41 -3.25 2.77
C LYS A 73 1.27 -3.95 3.51
N ILE A 74 0.76 -5.05 2.94
CA ILE A 74 -0.31 -5.85 3.53
C ILE A 74 0.11 -6.37 4.91
N ARG A 75 1.30 -6.97 5.03
CA ARG A 75 1.80 -7.48 6.33
C ARG A 75 1.94 -6.38 7.38
N PHE A 76 2.41 -5.19 6.98
CA PHE A 76 2.54 -4.04 7.86
C PHE A 76 1.18 -3.59 8.40
N CYS A 77 0.18 -3.40 7.54
CA CYS A 77 -1.19 -3.05 7.95
C CYS A 77 -1.81 -4.17 8.81
N CYS A 78 -1.61 -5.43 8.38
CA CYS A 78 -1.81 -6.67 9.13
C CYS A 78 -1.48 -6.55 10.63
N GLN A 79 -0.18 -6.32 10.87
CA GLN A 79 0.39 -6.29 12.20
C GLN A 79 -0.09 -5.09 13.01
N ASN A 80 -0.21 -3.91 12.38
CA ASN A 80 -0.70 -2.73 13.08
C ASN A 80 -2.17 -2.87 13.48
N LEU A 81 -3.02 -3.40 12.61
CA LEU A 81 -4.41 -3.70 12.94
C LEU A 81 -4.50 -4.63 14.14
N ARG A 82 -3.72 -5.72 14.15
CA ARG A 82 -3.63 -6.61 15.32
C ARG A 82 -3.20 -5.87 16.57
N ASN A 83 -2.15 -5.06 16.50
CA ASN A 83 -1.64 -4.32 17.66
C ASN A 83 -2.69 -3.35 18.22
N ILE A 84 -3.52 -2.74 17.36
CA ILE A 84 -4.59 -1.82 17.76
C ILE A 84 -5.72 -2.61 18.44
N THR A 85 -6.18 -3.71 17.85
CA THR A 85 -7.27 -4.51 18.44
C THR A 85 -6.86 -5.20 19.73
N THR A 86 -5.65 -5.74 19.84
CA THR A 86 -5.18 -6.40 21.08
C THR A 86 -4.81 -5.45 22.22
N ARG A 87 -4.70 -4.14 21.97
CA ARG A 87 -4.47 -3.13 23.03
C ARG A 87 -5.77 -2.52 23.57
N GLY A 88 -6.90 -2.86 22.95
CA GLY A 88 -8.24 -2.41 23.35
C GLY A 88 -8.97 -3.38 24.28
N ASP A 89 -8.33 -4.50 24.64
CA ASP A 89 -8.77 -5.48 25.65
C ASP A 89 -7.96 -5.28 26.96
#